data_AF-A0A401XLD6-F1
#
_entry.id   AF-A0A401XLD6-F1
#
_cell.length_a   1.000
_cell.length_b   1.000
_cell.length_c   1.000
_cell.angle_alpha   90.00
_cell.angle_beta   90.00
_cell.angle_gamma   90.00
#
_symmetry.space_group_name_H-M   'P 1'
#
loop_
_entity.id
_entity.type
_entity.pdbx_description
1 polymer ?
#
loop_
_entity_poly.entity_id
_entity_poly.type
_entity_poly.pdbx_seq_one_letter_code
_entity_poly.pdbx_strand_id
1 'polypeptide(L)'
;MSADVKPKDVFFFFLTAGFVLFLLMILVPAEGFKIFGIKVHFAQVSDFLPQKSKKANVVLTSHISDSLLLLEQELPDSSVSKKRKILNYLGEISPLAPFYDALKDNKGKKIRIFHFGDSQIENDRITSYLRERWQAMHGGGGMGYLPANAWIPHLSAEHQNSPNWVRYTAYGTQSPDILHRRFGPYLSFARFTPIDTSECREAVTAWIEVSASKKGFLRSRNYSLLKILLGNNHWPFDLTVLENGSVLKKVKIPALPEKDTLVTIKLQSSGSHIRMEFSAQHSPDVYSLSLEQEVGLVLDNVPMRGADGTTFSRCDASQISRFMQRENTGLIIMQFGGNALPYLRDSEHAGKAAQNIARQVQFLKKLSGNAPVLFIGPSDMAIKVKDQFVTHPLLSDFRDSLLHYVTLAGAAYYDLLEAMGGEGSMVEWVQAKPPLATTDYIHFTPAGARLAAERLFEELEKDKKAYLSKHHPAHEKNQEKTQATASP
;
A
#
# COMPACT_ATOMS: atom_id res chain seq x y z
N MET A 1 11.64 -68.18 4.04
CA MET A 1 12.51 -68.12 2.84
C MET A 1 12.38 -66.72 2.26
N SER A 2 13.41 -65.89 2.42
CA SER A 2 13.50 -64.57 1.78
C SER A 2 13.76 -64.81 0.29
N ALA A 3 12.83 -64.43 -0.58
CA ALA A 3 13.08 -64.46 -2.02
C ALA A 3 14.02 -63.29 -2.36
N ASP A 4 15.22 -63.60 -2.83
CA ASP A 4 16.16 -62.59 -3.30
C ASP A 4 15.57 -61.84 -4.51
N VAL A 5 15.23 -60.57 -4.31
CA VAL A 5 14.72 -59.68 -5.36
C VAL A 5 15.84 -59.41 -6.37
N LYS A 6 15.69 -59.87 -7.60
CA LYS A 6 16.69 -59.68 -8.65
C LYS A 6 16.47 -58.32 -9.33
N PRO A 7 17.52 -57.69 -9.91
CA PRO A 7 17.39 -56.41 -10.62
C PRO A 7 16.30 -56.40 -11.71
N LYS A 8 16.09 -57.54 -12.38
CA LYS A 8 15.00 -57.71 -13.35
C LYS A 8 13.60 -57.59 -12.72
N ASP A 9 13.43 -58.06 -11.49
CA ASP A 9 12.14 -58.02 -10.80
C ASP A 9 11.80 -56.58 -10.40
N VAL A 10 12.82 -55.80 -10.02
CA VAL A 10 12.71 -54.35 -9.79
C VAL A 10 12.39 -53.60 -11.09
N PHE A 11 13.05 -53.94 -12.20
CA PHE A 11 12.77 -53.34 -13.51
C PHE A 11 11.32 -53.62 -13.95
N PHE A 12 10.86 -54.87 -13.87
CA PHE A 12 9.50 -55.24 -14.24
C PHE A 12 8.47 -54.59 -13.32
N PHE A 13 8.75 -54.44 -12.03
CA PHE A 13 7.91 -53.70 -11.10
C PHE A 13 7.74 -52.24 -11.52
N PHE A 14 8.83 -51.52 -11.82
CA PHE A 14 8.72 -50.12 -12.27
C PHE A 14 8.05 -50.00 -13.64
N LEU A 15 8.30 -50.93 -14.56
CA LEU A 15 7.65 -50.95 -15.87
C LEU A 15 6.14 -51.17 -15.74
N THR A 16 5.71 -52.13 -14.92
CA THR A 16 4.28 -52.39 -14.69
C THR A 16 3.63 -51.25 -13.90
N ALA A 17 4.28 -50.71 -12.88
CA ALA A 17 3.78 -49.55 -12.15
C ALA A 17 3.62 -48.33 -13.08
N GLY A 18 4.60 -48.07 -13.95
CA GLY A 18 4.54 -47.02 -14.95
C GLY A 18 3.40 -47.22 -15.95
N PHE A 19 3.20 -48.44 -16.44
CA PHE A 19 2.10 -48.77 -17.36
C PHE A 19 0.72 -48.61 -16.71
N VAL A 20 0.56 -49.03 -15.45
CA VAL A 20 -0.68 -48.85 -14.69
C VAL A 20 -0.96 -47.36 -14.45
N LEU A 21 0.05 -46.58 -14.06
CA LEU A 21 -0.10 -45.13 -13.89
C LEU A 21 -0.49 -44.46 -15.22
N PHE A 22 0.13 -44.84 -16.33
CA PHE A 22 -0.23 -44.33 -17.65
C PHE A 22 -1.67 -44.66 -18.06
N LEU A 23 -2.13 -45.89 -17.81
CA LEU A 23 -3.53 -46.26 -18.02
C LEU A 23 -4.48 -45.43 -17.16
N LEU A 24 -4.12 -45.18 -15.89
CA LEU A 24 -4.91 -44.31 -15.00
C LEU A 24 -4.95 -42.86 -15.52
N MET A 25 -3.88 -42.35 -16.16
CA MET A 25 -3.89 -41.01 -16.78
C MET A 25 -4.88 -40.89 -17.93
N ILE A 26 -5.23 -42.00 -18.59
CA ILE A 26 -6.19 -42.03 -19.72
C ILE A 26 -7.62 -42.30 -19.22
N LEU A 27 -7.76 -43.21 -18.26
CA LEU A 27 -9.06 -43.72 -17.82
C LEU A 27 -9.71 -42.84 -16.74
N VAL A 28 -8.93 -42.09 -15.97
CA VAL A 28 -9.48 -41.19 -14.95
C VAL A 28 -9.93 -39.86 -15.59
N PRO A 29 -11.19 -39.44 -15.41
CA PRO A 29 -11.69 -38.18 -15.95
C PRO A 29 -10.84 -36.99 -15.54
N ALA A 30 -10.56 -36.08 -16.47
CA ALA A 30 -9.77 -34.87 -16.23
C ALA A 30 -10.36 -33.97 -15.12
N GLU A 31 -11.68 -34.00 -14.96
CA GLU A 31 -12.40 -33.28 -13.93
C GLU A 31 -12.21 -33.85 -12.51
N GLY A 32 -11.52 -34.99 -12.38
CA GLY A 32 -11.31 -35.68 -11.11
C GLY A 32 -12.57 -36.40 -10.61
N PHE A 33 -12.46 -37.00 -9.42
CA PHE A 33 -13.55 -37.73 -8.77
C PHE A 33 -13.57 -37.42 -7.27
N LYS A 34 -14.73 -37.56 -6.62
CA LYS A 34 -14.89 -37.28 -5.20
C LYS A 34 -14.67 -38.55 -4.38
N ILE A 35 -13.78 -38.48 -3.39
CA ILE A 35 -13.64 -39.50 -2.34
C ILE A 35 -13.83 -38.80 -0.99
N PHE A 36 -14.79 -39.25 -0.17
CA PHE A 36 -15.09 -38.67 1.15
C PHE A 36 -15.22 -37.13 1.17
N GLY A 37 -15.82 -36.54 0.13
CA GLY A 37 -16.01 -35.10 0.01
C GLY A 37 -14.79 -34.32 -0.49
N ILE A 38 -13.62 -34.96 -0.59
CA ILE A 38 -12.41 -34.39 -1.17
C ILE A 38 -12.41 -34.68 -2.68
N LYS A 39 -12.25 -33.64 -3.48
CA LYS A 39 -12.11 -33.77 -4.93
C LYS A 39 -10.65 -34.14 -5.24
N VAL A 40 -10.44 -35.36 -5.72
CA VAL A 40 -9.12 -35.91 -6.06
C VAL A 40 -8.96 -35.85 -7.58
N HIS A 41 -7.82 -35.31 -8.03
CA HIS A 41 -7.45 -35.25 -9.44
C HIS A 41 -6.28 -36.20 -9.70
N PHE A 42 -6.29 -36.83 -10.87
CA PHE A 42 -5.16 -37.62 -11.36
C PHE A 42 -4.52 -36.89 -12.54
N ALA A 43 -3.18 -36.91 -12.60
CA ALA A 43 -2.42 -36.24 -13.66
C ALA A 43 -2.85 -36.75 -15.04
N GLN A 44 -2.97 -35.85 -16.01
CA GLN A 44 -3.36 -36.17 -17.38
C GLN A 44 -2.14 -36.11 -18.29
N VAL A 45 -2.15 -36.85 -19.41
CA VAL A 45 -1.06 -36.81 -20.40
C VAL A 45 -0.80 -35.37 -20.91
N SER A 46 -1.85 -34.55 -21.02
CA SER A 46 -1.76 -33.14 -21.41
C SER A 46 -1.07 -32.23 -20.38
N ASP A 47 -0.96 -32.65 -19.12
CA ASP A 47 -0.29 -31.89 -18.06
C ASP A 47 1.25 -31.94 -18.23
N PHE A 48 1.75 -32.88 -19.04
CA PHE A 48 3.17 -33.05 -19.37
C PHE A 48 3.55 -32.48 -20.75
N LEU A 49 2.59 -31.91 -21.48
CA LEU A 49 2.81 -31.23 -22.76
C LEU A 49 2.88 -29.71 -22.55
N PRO A 50 3.74 -28.97 -23.28
CA PRO A 50 3.78 -27.52 -23.21
C PRO A 50 2.46 -26.91 -23.73
N GLN A 51 1.71 -26.18 -22.90
CA GLN A 51 0.45 -25.53 -23.31
C GLN A 51 0.63 -24.04 -23.62
N LYS A 52 0.02 -23.57 -24.72
CA LYS A 52 -0.17 -22.15 -25.04
C LYS A 52 -1.52 -21.69 -24.48
N SER A 53 -1.54 -20.55 -23.78
CA SER A 53 -2.75 -19.98 -23.17
C SER A 53 -3.80 -19.60 -24.23
N LYS A 54 -5.06 -19.96 -24.00
CA LYS A 54 -6.22 -19.48 -24.77
C LYS A 54 -6.96 -18.42 -23.97
N LYS A 55 -7.13 -17.24 -24.57
CA LYS A 55 -8.01 -16.17 -24.08
C LYS A 55 -9.47 -16.53 -24.37
N ALA A 56 -10.34 -16.34 -23.38
CA ALA A 56 -11.79 -16.39 -23.56
C ALA A 56 -12.30 -14.95 -23.77
N ASN A 57 -13.16 -14.74 -24.76
CA ASN A 57 -13.89 -13.49 -24.96
C ASN A 57 -15.19 -13.55 -24.17
N VAL A 58 -15.47 -12.52 -23.38
CA VAL A 58 -16.73 -12.37 -22.64
C VAL A 58 -17.43 -11.11 -23.13
N VAL A 59 -18.66 -11.27 -23.59
CA VAL A 59 -19.60 -10.18 -23.89
C VAL A 59 -20.34 -9.87 -22.60
N LEU A 60 -20.21 -8.63 -22.11
CA LEU A 60 -20.88 -8.14 -20.91
C LEU A 60 -22.11 -7.32 -21.30
N THR A 61 -23.26 -7.65 -20.73
CA THR A 61 -24.42 -6.75 -20.65
C THR A 61 -25.02 -6.85 -19.26
N SER A 62 -25.00 -5.77 -18.48
CA SER A 62 -25.96 -5.54 -17.40
C SER A 62 -25.98 -4.09 -16.92
N HIS A 63 -27.14 -3.72 -16.36
CA HIS A 63 -27.65 -2.38 -16.08
C HIS A 63 -26.87 -1.59 -15.00
N ILE A 64 -26.58 -0.32 -15.31
CA ILE A 64 -25.79 0.64 -14.51
C ILE A 64 -26.71 1.78 -14.01
N SER A 65 -26.36 2.43 -12.89
CA SER A 65 -27.08 3.61 -12.37
C SER A 65 -26.75 4.91 -13.12
N ASP A 66 -27.76 5.79 -13.25
CA ASP A 66 -27.83 6.92 -14.19
C ASP A 66 -26.68 7.95 -14.13
N SER A 67 -25.90 8.03 -13.04
CA SER A 67 -24.83 9.03 -12.90
C SER A 67 -23.46 8.58 -13.45
N LEU A 68 -23.23 7.27 -13.61
CA LEU A 68 -22.01 6.71 -14.20
C LEU A 68 -22.20 6.36 -15.68
N LEU A 69 -23.44 6.17 -16.13
CA LEU A 69 -23.82 5.80 -17.50
C LEU A 69 -23.51 6.90 -18.53
N LEU A 70 -23.55 8.18 -18.13
CA LEU A 70 -23.37 9.32 -19.03
C LEU A 70 -21.92 9.49 -19.54
N LEU A 71 -20.96 8.75 -18.99
CA LEU A 71 -19.53 8.82 -19.34
C LEU A 71 -19.04 7.61 -20.15
N GLU A 72 -19.93 6.66 -20.47
CA GLU A 72 -19.59 5.37 -21.07
C GLU A 72 -19.45 5.41 -22.61
N GLN A 73 -19.73 6.56 -23.24
CA GLN A 73 -19.96 6.65 -24.68
C GLN A 73 -18.72 6.80 -25.59
N GLU A 74 -17.49 6.73 -25.09
CA GLU A 74 -16.30 6.84 -25.95
C GLU A 74 -15.17 5.89 -25.57
N LEU A 75 -15.24 4.60 -25.95
CA LEU A 75 -14.02 3.77 -26.08
C LEU A 75 -14.11 2.77 -27.24
N PRO A 76 -13.09 2.68 -28.11
CA PRO A 76 -13.04 1.75 -29.23
C PRO A 76 -12.62 0.32 -28.83
N ASP A 77 -13.11 -0.62 -29.63
CA ASP A 77 -13.02 -2.08 -29.51
C ASP A 77 -11.58 -2.64 -29.51
N SER A 78 -11.39 -3.74 -28.79
CA SER A 78 -10.09 -4.31 -28.41
C SER A 78 -9.68 -5.49 -29.31
N SER A 79 -8.79 -5.23 -30.28
CA SER A 79 -8.01 -6.31 -30.90
C SER A 79 -6.71 -5.78 -31.50
N VAL A 80 -5.59 -5.92 -30.77
CA VAL A 80 -4.19 -6.15 -31.22
C VAL A 80 -3.33 -6.17 -29.96
N SER A 81 -2.40 -7.14 -29.86
CA SER A 81 -1.37 -7.26 -28.81
C SER A 81 -0.38 -6.09 -28.83
N LYS A 82 -0.84 -4.87 -28.51
CA LYS A 82 0.03 -3.78 -28.09
C LYS A 82 0.45 -4.06 -26.66
N LYS A 83 1.75 -3.93 -26.38
CA LYS A 83 2.29 -3.93 -25.00
C LYS A 83 1.44 -2.95 -24.18
N ARG A 84 0.76 -3.43 -23.14
CA ARG A 84 -0.15 -2.61 -22.33
C ARG A 84 0.67 -1.49 -21.67
N LYS A 85 0.08 -0.30 -21.57
CA LYS A 85 0.72 0.80 -20.84
C LYS A 85 0.74 0.45 -19.35
N ILE A 86 1.83 0.79 -18.66
CA ILE A 86 1.95 0.56 -17.22
C ILE A 86 1.18 1.64 -16.46
N LEU A 87 1.33 2.90 -16.83
CA LEU A 87 0.51 4.00 -16.30
C LEU A 87 -0.65 4.32 -17.24
N ASN A 88 -1.87 4.28 -16.71
CA ASN A 88 -3.12 4.42 -17.43
C ASN A 88 -3.99 5.50 -16.80
N TYR A 89 -4.69 6.28 -17.62
CA TYR A 89 -5.67 7.28 -17.19
C TYR A 89 -6.56 7.66 -18.37
N LEU A 90 -7.72 8.27 -18.08
CA LEU A 90 -8.60 8.83 -19.10
C LEU A 90 -8.10 10.20 -19.55
N GLY A 91 -8.18 10.45 -20.86
CA GLY A 91 -7.76 11.71 -21.49
C GLY A 91 -6.27 11.79 -21.82
N GLU A 92 -5.87 12.90 -22.44
CA GLU A 92 -4.49 13.13 -22.87
C GLU A 92 -3.60 13.74 -21.77
N ILE A 93 -4.21 14.39 -20.77
CA ILE A 93 -3.52 15.04 -19.66
C ILE A 93 -3.56 14.12 -18.45
N SER A 94 -2.39 13.84 -17.89
CA SER A 94 -2.26 13.03 -16.67
C SER A 94 -3.07 13.63 -15.52
N PRO A 95 -3.89 12.84 -14.80
CA PRO A 95 -4.53 13.26 -13.56
C PRO A 95 -3.54 13.69 -12.46
N LEU A 96 -2.26 13.35 -12.62
CA LEU A 96 -1.17 13.72 -11.71
C LEU A 96 -0.55 15.09 -12.05
N ALA A 97 -0.97 15.74 -13.14
CA ALA A 97 -0.49 17.06 -13.56
C ALA A 97 -0.47 18.12 -12.44
N PRO A 98 -1.52 18.27 -11.60
CA PRO A 98 -1.49 19.25 -10.51
C PRO A 98 -0.38 18.98 -9.49
N PHE A 99 -0.03 17.71 -9.26
CA PHE A 99 1.10 17.35 -8.40
C PHE A 99 2.43 17.69 -9.07
N TYR A 100 2.57 17.45 -10.37
CA TYR A 100 3.77 17.83 -11.13
C TYR A 100 4.01 19.34 -11.15
N ASP A 101 2.95 20.13 -11.30
CA ASP A 101 3.02 21.58 -11.22
C ASP A 101 3.41 22.03 -9.80
N ALA A 102 2.83 21.41 -8.77
CA ALA A 102 3.21 21.69 -7.39
C ALA A 102 4.69 21.37 -7.09
N LEU A 103 5.24 20.30 -7.68
CA LEU A 103 6.67 19.96 -7.54
C LEU A 103 7.58 20.97 -8.24
N LYS A 104 7.16 21.49 -9.40
CA LYS A 104 7.91 22.48 -10.19
C LYS A 104 7.94 23.84 -9.47
N ASP A 105 6.79 24.29 -8.99
CA ASP A 105 6.62 25.61 -8.38
C ASP A 105 6.93 25.61 -6.87
N ASN A 106 7.62 24.58 -6.37
CA ASN A 106 7.88 24.41 -4.96
C ASN A 106 8.94 25.42 -4.44
N LYS A 107 8.50 26.67 -4.20
CA LYS A 107 9.27 27.77 -3.61
C LYS A 107 9.42 27.63 -2.10
N GLY A 108 9.82 26.45 -1.62
CA GLY A 108 9.93 26.16 -0.19
C GLY A 108 8.57 26.00 0.51
N LYS A 109 7.54 25.57 -0.20
CA LYS A 109 6.27 25.16 0.41
C LYS A 109 6.35 23.69 0.84
N LYS A 110 5.57 23.34 1.85
CA LYS A 110 5.42 21.94 2.23
C LYS A 110 4.43 21.25 1.30
N ILE A 111 4.79 20.09 0.76
CA ILE A 111 3.89 19.23 -0.01
C ILE A 111 3.90 17.86 0.65
N ARG A 112 2.71 17.37 1.04
CA ARG A 112 2.59 16.05 1.67
C ARG A 112 2.00 15.02 0.72
N ILE A 113 2.54 13.81 0.77
CA ILE A 113 2.10 12.65 0.00
C ILE A 113 1.73 11.54 0.98
N PHE A 114 0.55 10.95 0.81
CA PHE A 114 0.17 9.75 1.57
C PHE A 114 0.28 8.51 0.70
N HIS A 115 1.05 7.51 1.12
CA HIS A 115 1.04 6.18 0.51
C HIS A 115 0.26 5.22 1.41
N PHE A 116 -1.03 5.09 1.15
CA PHE A 116 -1.87 4.08 1.75
C PHE A 116 -1.73 2.77 0.99
N GLY A 117 -1.58 1.67 1.70
CA GLY A 117 -1.51 0.37 1.05
C GLY A 117 -1.58 -0.78 2.02
N ASP A 118 -1.52 -1.99 1.48
CA ASP A 118 -1.62 -3.22 2.25
C ASP A 118 -0.26 -3.74 2.77
N SER A 119 -0.11 -5.06 2.91
CA SER A 119 1.13 -5.69 3.37
C SER A 119 2.33 -5.40 2.46
N GLN A 120 2.12 -5.06 1.18
CA GLN A 120 3.24 -4.84 0.26
C GLN A 120 4.11 -3.62 0.62
N ILE A 121 3.52 -2.60 1.25
CA ILE A 121 4.24 -1.38 1.68
C ILE A 121 4.75 -1.46 3.13
N GLU A 122 4.55 -2.60 3.79
CA GLU A 122 5.10 -2.83 5.12
C GLU A 122 6.62 -2.73 5.15
N ASN A 123 7.12 -2.36 6.32
CA ASN A 123 8.52 -2.06 6.56
C ASN A 123 9.04 -0.88 5.74
N ASP A 124 8.17 -0.07 5.11
CA ASP A 124 8.54 1.15 4.38
C ASP A 124 9.46 0.87 3.18
N ARG A 125 9.45 -0.36 2.63
CA ARG A 125 10.43 -0.81 1.61
C ARG A 125 10.25 -0.17 0.25
N ILE A 126 8.99 0.03 -0.17
CA ILE A 126 8.64 0.72 -1.43
C ILE A 126 8.64 2.23 -1.19
N THR A 127 7.96 2.63 -0.13
CA THR A 127 7.67 4.02 0.20
C THR A 127 8.92 4.83 0.52
N SER A 128 9.90 4.24 1.24
CA SER A 128 11.19 4.90 1.52
C SER A 128 12.01 5.17 0.26
N TYR A 129 11.91 4.32 -0.77
CA TYR A 129 12.57 4.57 -2.06
C TYR A 129 12.04 5.86 -2.68
N LEU A 130 10.72 5.94 -2.85
CA LEU A 130 10.07 7.10 -3.45
C LEU A 130 10.37 8.36 -2.63
N ARG A 131 10.28 8.24 -1.31
CA ARG A 131 10.61 9.32 -0.36
C ARG A 131 12.03 9.84 -0.59
N GLU A 132 13.03 8.97 -0.59
CA GLU A 132 14.43 9.37 -0.79
C GLU A 132 14.64 10.09 -2.12
N ARG A 133 14.13 9.51 -3.23
CA ARG A 133 14.34 10.07 -4.57
C ARG A 133 13.64 11.42 -4.74
N TRP A 134 12.38 11.53 -4.33
CA TRP A 134 11.65 12.79 -4.47
C TRP A 134 12.14 13.87 -3.50
N GLN A 135 12.52 13.53 -2.27
CA GLN A 135 13.16 14.50 -1.37
C GLN A 135 14.53 14.94 -1.87
N ALA A 136 15.28 14.08 -2.57
CA ALA A 136 16.53 14.45 -3.20
C ALA A 136 16.34 15.47 -4.34
N MET A 137 15.28 15.32 -5.13
CA MET A 137 15.01 16.19 -6.27
C MET A 137 14.26 17.48 -5.90
N HIS A 138 13.37 17.44 -4.92
CA HIS A 138 12.43 18.52 -4.61
C HIS A 138 12.62 19.13 -3.22
N GLY A 139 13.63 18.69 -2.48
CA GLY A 139 13.86 19.10 -1.09
C GLY A 139 12.87 18.48 -0.11
N GLY A 140 13.06 18.80 1.17
CA GLY A 140 12.38 18.13 2.29
C GLY A 140 13.27 17.09 2.96
N GLY A 141 12.68 16.35 3.88
CA GLY A 141 13.40 15.38 4.70
C GLY A 141 12.55 14.83 5.83
N GLY A 142 13.12 13.87 6.54
CA GLY A 142 12.44 13.13 7.61
C GLY A 142 11.65 11.95 7.08
N MET A 143 11.02 11.24 8.00
CA MET A 143 10.34 9.97 7.75
C MET A 143 8.82 10.11 7.59
N GLY A 144 8.26 11.30 7.84
CA GLY A 144 6.82 11.51 7.77
C GLY A 144 6.11 11.01 9.02
N TYR A 145 4.82 10.67 8.90
CA TYR A 145 3.98 10.16 9.96
C TYR A 145 4.30 8.70 10.29
N LEU A 146 4.18 8.38 11.57
CA LEU A 146 4.28 7.08 12.19
C LEU A 146 3.09 6.91 13.14
N PRO A 147 2.65 5.66 13.40
CA PRO A 147 1.62 5.40 14.40
C PRO A 147 2.19 5.63 15.80
N ALA A 148 1.32 5.92 16.77
CA ALA A 148 1.72 6.07 18.17
C ALA A 148 2.19 4.76 18.84
N ASN A 149 1.68 3.64 18.35
CA ASN A 149 2.07 2.31 18.79
C ASN A 149 2.43 1.49 17.54
N ALA A 150 3.71 1.52 17.15
CA ALA A 150 4.19 0.79 15.99
C ALA A 150 4.21 -0.73 16.25
N TRP A 151 3.60 -1.50 15.35
CA TRP A 151 3.54 -2.97 15.44
C TRP A 151 4.32 -3.66 14.31
N ILE A 152 4.80 -2.88 13.34
CA ILE A 152 5.62 -3.33 12.22
C ILE A 152 6.90 -2.50 12.26
N PRO A 153 8.08 -3.10 12.08
CA PRO A 153 9.32 -2.36 11.91
C PRO A 153 9.21 -1.33 10.77
N HIS A 154 9.98 -0.25 10.84
CA HIS A 154 9.95 0.80 9.83
C HIS A 154 11.37 1.08 9.34
N LEU A 155 11.65 0.90 8.05
CA LEU A 155 13.03 1.04 7.54
C LEU A 155 13.64 2.42 7.85
N SER A 156 12.82 3.47 7.83
CA SER A 156 13.30 4.84 8.07
C SER A 156 13.33 5.26 9.54
N ALA A 157 12.76 4.49 10.47
CA ALA A 157 12.50 4.95 11.85
C ALA A 157 12.69 3.82 12.88
N GLU A 158 13.35 4.11 13.99
CA GLU A 158 13.27 3.30 15.20
C GLU A 158 12.11 3.83 16.05
N HIS A 159 11.27 2.94 16.57
CA HIS A 159 10.12 3.29 17.40
C HIS A 159 10.06 2.36 18.60
N GLN A 160 9.93 2.94 19.80
CA GLN A 160 9.73 2.22 21.05
C GLN A 160 8.68 2.94 21.89
N ASN A 161 8.03 2.23 22.79
CA ASN A 161 7.02 2.80 23.67
C ASN A 161 6.86 1.95 24.93
N SER A 162 6.24 2.52 25.96
CA SER A 162 5.86 1.79 27.17
C SER A 162 4.87 0.65 26.87
N PRO A 163 4.81 -0.41 27.69
CA PRO A 163 4.01 -1.60 27.37
C PRO A 163 2.48 -1.39 27.46
N ASN A 164 2.02 -0.29 28.05
CA ASN A 164 0.61 -0.01 28.31
C ASN A 164 -0.17 0.60 27.12
N TRP A 165 0.44 0.75 25.95
CA TRP A 165 -0.26 1.27 24.77
C TRP A 165 -1.12 0.20 24.08
N VAL A 166 -2.40 0.50 23.89
CA VAL A 166 -3.36 -0.29 23.12
C VAL A 166 -3.67 0.43 21.81
N ARG A 167 -3.62 -0.29 20.70
CA ARG A 167 -3.84 0.24 19.34
C ARG A 167 -5.22 -0.14 18.82
N TYR A 168 -5.87 0.82 18.17
CA TYR A 168 -7.18 0.69 17.54
C TYR A 168 -7.08 1.07 16.07
N THR A 169 -7.74 0.33 15.17
CA THR A 169 -7.63 0.52 13.72
C THR A 169 -8.99 0.50 13.04
N ALA A 170 -9.11 1.20 11.91
CA ALA A 170 -10.31 1.19 11.07
C ALA A 170 -10.34 0.01 10.07
N TYR A 171 -9.31 -0.82 10.05
CA TYR A 171 -9.09 -1.93 9.11
C TYR A 171 -8.78 -3.22 9.87
N GLY A 172 -8.93 -4.36 9.21
CA GLY A 172 -8.80 -5.66 9.87
C GLY A 172 -9.89 -5.88 10.92
N THR A 173 -9.59 -6.72 11.93
CA THR A 173 -10.51 -7.02 13.02
C THR A 173 -10.69 -5.80 13.92
N GLN A 174 -11.91 -5.30 14.02
CA GLN A 174 -12.22 -4.19 14.91
C GLN A 174 -12.20 -4.64 16.37
N SER A 175 -11.60 -3.82 17.23
CA SER A 175 -11.73 -3.99 18.68
C SER A 175 -13.18 -3.68 19.08
N PRO A 176 -13.79 -4.48 19.97
CA PRO A 176 -15.15 -4.24 20.46
C PRO A 176 -15.27 -2.94 21.25
N ASP A 177 -14.16 -2.40 21.75
CA ASP A 177 -14.13 -1.25 22.67
C ASP A 177 -14.09 0.10 21.92
N ILE A 178 -14.13 0.09 20.59
CA ILE A 178 -14.10 1.32 19.78
C ILE A 178 -15.47 2.00 19.82
N LEU A 179 -15.53 3.18 20.44
CA LEU A 179 -16.77 3.96 20.60
C LEU A 179 -16.97 5.06 19.55
N HIS A 180 -16.01 5.28 18.65
CA HIS A 180 -16.07 6.35 17.65
C HIS A 180 -15.33 6.01 16.35
N ARG A 181 -15.53 6.85 15.33
CA ARG A 181 -14.94 6.70 13.98
C ARG A 181 -13.73 7.61 13.73
N ARG A 182 -13.26 8.33 14.74
CA ARG A 182 -12.08 9.20 14.66
C ARG A 182 -10.80 8.35 14.71
N PHE A 183 -10.22 8.05 13.55
CA PHE A 183 -9.00 7.25 13.43
C PHE A 183 -7.81 8.06 12.91
N GLY A 184 -7.99 9.36 12.71
CA GLY A 184 -6.97 10.22 12.13
C GLY A 184 -6.50 9.76 10.75
N PRO A 185 -5.35 10.29 10.29
CA PRO A 185 -4.85 10.06 8.94
C PRO A 185 -4.18 8.71 8.73
N TYR A 186 -3.78 8.05 9.82
CA TYR A 186 -3.17 6.73 9.77
C TYR A 186 -4.22 5.60 9.83
N LEU A 187 -5.51 5.95 9.86
CA LEU A 187 -6.63 5.05 10.08
C LEU A 187 -6.44 4.18 11.34
N SER A 188 -5.75 4.73 12.33
CA SER A 188 -5.47 4.10 13.61
C SER A 188 -5.18 5.15 14.67
N PHE A 189 -5.38 4.80 15.93
CA PHE A 189 -4.91 5.56 17.08
C PHE A 189 -4.43 4.61 18.17
N ALA A 190 -3.69 5.14 19.15
CA ALA A 190 -3.35 4.39 20.34
C ALA A 190 -3.69 5.17 21.60
N ARG A 191 -3.95 4.43 22.68
CA ARG A 191 -4.25 4.94 24.02
C ARG A 191 -3.48 4.14 25.06
N PHE A 192 -3.23 4.71 26.23
CA PHE A 192 -2.56 4.04 27.35
C PHE A 192 -3.42 3.93 28.63
N THR A 193 -4.71 4.27 28.49
CA THR A 193 -5.78 4.02 29.46
C THR A 193 -6.98 3.44 28.71
N PRO A 194 -7.95 2.83 29.39
CA PRO A 194 -9.22 2.42 28.77
C PRO A 194 -9.90 3.56 28.00
N ILE A 195 -10.71 3.19 27.00
CA ILE A 195 -11.58 4.12 26.26
C ILE A 195 -12.75 4.56 27.15
N ASP A 196 -13.30 3.66 27.96
CA ASP A 196 -14.36 4.02 28.90
C ASP A 196 -13.79 4.87 30.04
N THR A 197 -14.22 6.14 30.08
CA THR A 197 -13.90 7.08 31.16
C THR A 197 -14.31 6.58 32.54
N SER A 198 -15.34 5.72 32.63
CA SER A 198 -15.83 5.15 33.89
C SER A 198 -14.82 4.20 34.54
N GLU A 199 -13.84 3.70 33.78
CA GLU A 199 -12.74 2.85 34.26
C GLU A 199 -11.50 3.66 34.66
N CYS A 200 -11.46 4.96 34.36
CA CYS A 200 -10.30 5.82 34.59
C CYS A 200 -10.34 6.42 36.01
N ARG A 201 -9.43 5.97 36.89
CA ARG A 201 -9.38 6.40 38.31
C ARG A 201 -8.30 7.45 38.56
N GLU A 202 -7.05 7.13 38.25
CA GLU A 202 -5.87 7.95 38.57
C GLU A 202 -5.07 8.26 37.30
N ALA A 203 -4.14 9.21 37.40
CA ALA A 203 -3.24 9.54 36.31
C ALA A 203 -2.26 8.38 36.04
N VAL A 204 -2.20 7.94 34.79
CA VAL A 204 -1.29 6.92 34.29
C VAL A 204 -0.24 7.60 33.43
N THR A 205 1.00 7.10 33.50
CA THR A 205 2.08 7.57 32.63
C THR A 205 2.34 6.60 31.48
N ALA A 206 2.78 7.15 30.35
CA ALA A 206 3.19 6.39 29.18
C ALA A 206 4.27 7.16 28.42
N TRP A 207 5.06 6.47 27.60
CA TRP A 207 6.06 7.14 26.76
C TRP A 207 6.14 6.52 25.38
N ILE A 208 6.60 7.32 24.42
CA ILE A 208 6.94 6.93 23.05
C ILE A 208 8.30 7.54 22.71
N GLU A 209 9.20 6.75 22.12
CA GLU A 209 10.51 7.17 21.61
C GLU A 209 10.62 6.91 20.12
N VAL A 210 11.11 7.91 19.39
CA VAL A 210 11.33 7.82 17.95
C VAL A 210 12.63 8.49 17.55
N SER A 211 13.35 7.85 16.64
CA SER A 211 14.53 8.41 15.95
C SER A 211 14.63 7.84 14.55
N ALA A 212 15.47 8.42 13.69
CA ALA A 212 15.74 7.78 12.40
C ALA A 212 16.53 6.48 12.55
N SER A 213 16.14 5.46 11.78
CA SER A 213 16.88 4.21 11.74
C SER A 213 18.20 4.34 10.97
N LYS A 214 19.22 3.64 11.45
CA LYS A 214 20.51 3.52 10.75
C LYS A 214 20.41 2.70 9.46
N LYS A 215 19.35 1.89 9.31
CA LYS A 215 19.08 1.07 8.12
C LYS A 215 18.42 1.85 6.99
N GLY A 216 17.78 2.98 7.31
CA GLY A 216 17.12 3.85 6.35
C GLY A 216 18.06 4.78 5.59
N PHE A 217 17.53 5.43 4.56
CA PHE A 217 18.24 6.42 3.76
C PHE A 217 18.64 7.65 4.57
N LEU A 218 19.67 8.37 4.12
CA LEU A 218 20.22 9.51 4.87
C LEU A 218 19.21 10.65 5.03
N ARG A 219 18.33 10.90 4.05
CA ARG A 219 17.36 12.00 4.15
C ARG A 219 16.27 11.77 5.17
N SER A 220 15.98 10.51 5.54
CA SER A 220 15.06 10.23 6.64
C SER A 220 15.61 10.70 7.99
N ARG A 221 16.94 10.91 8.10
CA ARG A 221 17.61 11.47 9.28
C ARG A 221 17.57 13.00 9.31
N ASN A 222 17.14 13.64 8.22
CA ASN A 222 17.12 15.10 8.13
C ASN A 222 15.73 15.64 8.48
N TYR A 223 15.44 15.83 9.75
CA TYR A 223 14.19 16.42 10.24
C TYR A 223 14.46 17.43 11.36
N SER A 224 13.67 18.50 11.42
CA SER A 224 13.78 19.57 12.42
C SER A 224 12.45 19.89 13.10
N LEU A 225 11.39 19.15 12.76
CA LEU A 225 10.03 19.39 13.25
C LEU A 225 9.43 18.09 13.78
N LEU A 226 8.96 18.13 15.03
CA LEU A 226 8.08 17.13 15.61
C LEU A 226 6.64 17.59 15.49
N LYS A 227 5.77 16.72 14.98
CA LYS A 227 4.32 16.90 15.02
C LYS A 227 3.65 15.74 15.74
N ILE A 228 2.66 16.04 16.57
CA ILE A 228 1.86 15.03 17.29
C ILE A 228 0.38 15.37 17.09
N LEU A 229 -0.35 14.51 16.40
CA LEU A 229 -1.78 14.61 16.23
C LEU A 229 -2.47 13.78 17.31
N LEU A 230 -3.21 14.46 18.18
CA LEU A 230 -3.85 13.83 19.32
C LEU A 230 -5.20 14.48 19.64
N GLY A 231 -6.03 13.82 20.44
CA GLY A 231 -7.31 14.38 20.85
C GLY A 231 -8.16 13.46 21.69
N ASN A 232 -9.45 13.77 21.80
CA ASN A 232 -10.47 12.92 22.41
C ASN A 232 -10.22 12.53 23.89
N ASN A 233 -9.36 13.26 24.60
CA ASN A 233 -9.20 13.17 26.04
C ASN A 233 -10.31 13.96 26.76
N HIS A 234 -10.81 13.41 27.87
CA HIS A 234 -11.91 14.02 28.64
C HIS A 234 -11.42 14.99 29.72
N TRP A 235 -10.19 14.77 30.22
CA TRP A 235 -9.55 15.64 31.19
C TRP A 235 -8.22 16.18 30.63
N PRO A 236 -7.74 17.32 31.13
CA PRO A 236 -6.40 17.80 30.78
C PRO A 236 -5.31 16.79 31.12
N PHE A 237 -4.23 16.79 30.35
CA PHE A 237 -3.07 15.92 30.59
C PHE A 237 -1.76 16.64 30.33
N ASP A 238 -0.67 16.10 30.85
CA ASP A 238 0.68 16.63 30.68
C ASP A 238 1.44 15.84 29.62
N LEU A 239 2.09 16.58 28.70
CA LEU A 239 2.99 16.07 27.67
C LEU A 239 4.37 16.72 27.86
N THR A 240 5.39 15.90 28.12
CA THR A 240 6.79 16.33 28.13
C THR A 240 7.50 15.76 26.92
N VAL A 241 8.23 16.60 26.18
CA VAL A 241 9.03 16.20 25.03
C VAL A 241 10.50 16.43 25.36
N LEU A 242 11.29 15.37 25.21
CA LEU A 242 12.74 15.40 25.37
C LEU A 242 13.40 15.20 24.01
N GLU A 243 14.45 15.98 23.76
CA GLU A 243 15.35 15.88 22.62
C GLU A 243 16.72 15.43 23.12
N ASN A 244 17.21 14.29 22.62
CA ASN A 244 18.49 13.70 23.02
C ASN A 244 18.64 13.58 24.56
N GLY A 245 17.55 13.23 25.25
CA GLY A 245 17.50 13.07 26.71
C GLY A 245 17.31 14.37 27.52
N SER A 246 17.34 15.54 26.87
CA SER A 246 17.11 16.84 27.53
C SER A 246 15.68 17.32 27.31
N VAL A 247 15.04 17.90 28.33
CA VAL A 247 13.68 18.44 28.20
C VAL A 247 13.66 19.60 27.22
N LEU A 248 12.96 19.42 26.10
CA LEU A 248 12.75 20.43 25.07
C LEU A 248 11.47 21.24 25.33
N LYS A 249 10.39 20.57 25.71
CA LYS A 249 9.08 21.21 25.92
C LYS A 249 8.25 20.49 26.96
N LYS A 250 7.51 21.25 27.76
CA LYS A 250 6.40 20.76 28.58
C LYS A 250 5.12 21.46 28.13
N VAL A 251 4.05 20.69 27.92
CA VAL A 251 2.76 21.19 27.42
C VAL A 251 1.66 20.56 28.27
N LYS A 252 0.78 21.40 28.83
CA LYS A 252 -0.48 20.95 29.41
C LYS A 252 -1.56 21.05 28.34
N ILE A 253 -2.10 19.92 27.90
CA ILE A 253 -3.13 19.86 26.86
C ILE A 253 -4.51 19.88 27.56
N PRO A 254 -5.44 20.75 27.16
CA PRO A 254 -6.78 20.79 27.75
C PRO A 254 -7.61 19.56 27.36
N ALA A 255 -8.79 19.42 27.94
CA ALA A 255 -9.78 18.43 27.48
C ALA A 255 -10.17 18.69 26.00
N LEU A 256 -10.24 17.63 25.20
CA LEU A 256 -10.57 17.68 23.77
C LEU A 256 -11.67 16.65 23.41
N PRO A 257 -12.82 16.61 24.12
CA PRO A 257 -13.89 15.66 23.79
C PRO A 257 -14.32 15.85 22.33
N GLU A 258 -14.31 14.77 21.56
CA GLU A 258 -14.66 14.75 20.13
C GLU A 258 -13.87 15.75 19.25
N LYS A 259 -12.70 16.18 19.72
CA LYS A 259 -11.83 17.14 19.04
C LYS A 259 -10.43 16.56 18.90
N ASP A 260 -9.70 17.10 17.93
CA ASP A 260 -8.28 16.80 17.70
C ASP A 260 -7.49 18.11 17.65
N THR A 261 -6.22 18.04 18.02
CA THR A 261 -5.26 19.13 17.90
C THR A 261 -3.92 18.60 17.39
N LEU A 262 -3.15 19.49 16.77
CA LEU A 262 -1.81 19.20 16.26
C LEU A 262 -0.79 19.96 17.08
N VAL A 263 -0.05 19.26 17.92
CA VAL A 263 1.09 19.82 18.65
C VAL A 263 2.28 19.84 17.69
N THR A 264 2.88 21.02 17.49
CA THR A 264 4.05 21.19 16.62
C THR A 264 5.20 21.79 17.42
N ILE A 265 6.37 21.14 17.38
CA ILE A 265 7.55 21.52 18.16
C ILE A 265 8.76 21.55 17.22
N LYS A 266 9.44 22.70 17.15
CA LYS A 266 10.74 22.81 16.47
C LYS A 266 11.82 22.16 17.31
N LEU A 267 12.64 21.33 16.69
CA LEU A 267 13.78 20.67 17.31
C LEU A 267 15.00 21.59 17.29
N GLN A 268 15.90 21.44 18.26
CA GLN A 268 17.15 22.19 18.34
C GLN A 268 18.20 21.64 17.38
N SER A 269 18.12 20.36 17.05
CA SER A 269 19.08 19.64 16.20
C SER A 269 18.35 18.81 15.15
N SER A 270 18.96 18.68 13.96
CA SER A 270 18.42 17.80 12.92
C SER A 270 18.74 16.33 13.25
N GLY A 271 17.76 15.44 13.07
CA GLY A 271 17.99 14.01 13.25
C GLY A 271 18.02 13.52 14.70
N SER A 272 17.49 14.32 15.64
CA SER A 272 17.53 14.03 17.07
C SER A 272 16.69 12.81 17.49
N HIS A 273 17.09 12.17 18.58
CA HIS A 273 16.28 11.18 19.28
C HIS A 273 15.21 11.87 20.13
N ILE A 274 13.95 11.54 19.89
CA ILE A 274 12.81 12.22 20.52
C ILE A 274 12.09 11.26 21.46
N ARG A 275 11.88 11.68 22.70
CA ARG A 275 11.04 10.99 23.68
C ARG A 275 9.86 11.86 24.04
N MET A 276 8.66 11.30 23.99
CA MET A 276 7.41 11.92 24.39
C MET A 276 6.89 11.18 25.62
N GLU A 277 6.70 11.89 26.72
CA GLU A 277 6.20 11.36 27.99
C GLU A 277 4.83 11.97 28.28
N PHE A 278 3.85 11.10 28.54
CA PHE A 278 2.46 11.44 28.77
C PHE A 278 2.12 11.13 30.23
N SER A 279 1.33 11.99 30.87
CA SER A 279 0.71 11.73 32.16
C SER A 279 -0.76 12.18 32.10
N ALA A 280 -1.69 11.22 32.13
CA ALA A 280 -3.11 11.49 31.93
C ALA A 280 -3.99 10.55 32.77
N GLN A 281 -5.08 11.08 33.33
CA GLN A 281 -6.15 10.24 33.90
C GLN A 281 -6.95 9.55 32.79
N HIS A 282 -7.22 10.25 31.69
CA HIS A 282 -7.81 9.68 30.47
C HIS A 282 -6.90 10.00 29.30
N SER A 283 -6.30 8.94 28.76
CA SER A 283 -5.40 9.00 27.62
C SER A 283 -6.03 9.76 26.45
N PRO A 284 -5.29 10.63 25.76
CA PRO A 284 -5.72 11.07 24.44
C PRO A 284 -5.69 9.89 23.46
N ASP A 285 -6.54 9.94 22.44
CA ASP A 285 -6.25 9.23 21.20
C ASP A 285 -5.01 9.89 20.59
N VAL A 286 -3.90 9.16 20.53
CA VAL A 286 -2.74 9.60 19.75
C VAL A 286 -2.86 8.98 18.35
N TYR A 287 -3.26 9.82 17.39
CA TYR A 287 -3.56 9.40 16.02
C TYR A 287 -2.29 9.14 15.20
N SER A 288 -1.29 10.01 15.35
CA SER A 288 -0.02 9.90 14.62
C SER A 288 1.01 10.88 15.18
N LEU A 289 2.28 10.57 14.94
CA LEU A 289 3.43 11.43 15.21
C LEU A 289 4.30 11.52 13.97
N SER A 290 4.94 12.67 13.71
CA SER A 290 5.78 12.85 12.54
C SER A 290 7.08 13.56 12.86
N LEU A 291 8.16 13.06 12.24
CA LEU A 291 9.47 13.69 12.20
C LEU A 291 9.76 14.10 10.76
N GLU A 292 9.84 15.40 10.52
CA GLU A 292 9.89 15.99 9.18
C GLU A 292 10.61 17.34 9.14
N GLN A 293 10.76 17.89 7.93
CA GLN A 293 11.17 19.27 7.70
C GLN A 293 9.98 20.23 7.69
N GLU A 294 10.24 21.51 7.97
CA GLU A 294 9.21 22.57 7.89
C GLU A 294 8.72 22.81 6.45
N VAL A 295 9.60 22.57 5.47
CA VAL A 295 9.37 22.84 4.05
C VAL A 295 9.81 21.67 3.19
N GLY A 296 9.36 21.65 1.94
CA GLY A 296 9.69 20.58 0.99
C GLY A 296 8.74 19.39 1.09
N LEU A 297 9.17 18.27 0.53
CA LEU A 297 8.33 17.09 0.37
C LEU A 297 8.37 16.19 1.62
N VAL A 298 7.18 15.76 2.05
CA VAL A 298 7.01 14.73 3.06
C VAL A 298 6.16 13.61 2.46
N LEU A 299 6.61 12.36 2.62
CA LEU A 299 5.94 11.20 2.07
C LEU A 299 5.69 10.18 3.17
N ASP A 300 4.44 9.92 3.48
CA ASP A 300 4.01 9.06 4.58
C ASP A 300 3.78 7.62 4.10
N ASN A 301 4.24 6.65 4.88
CA ASN A 301 3.95 5.23 4.64
C ASN A 301 2.86 4.75 5.57
N VAL A 302 1.66 4.43 5.06
CA VAL A 302 0.52 4.01 5.90
C VAL A 302 0.14 2.56 5.57
N PRO A 303 0.89 1.56 6.11
CA PRO A 303 0.60 0.15 5.87
C PRO A 303 -0.62 -0.33 6.67
N MET A 304 -1.59 -0.84 5.94
CA MET A 304 -2.88 -1.34 6.44
C MET A 304 -2.96 -2.85 6.18
N ARG A 305 -2.29 -3.63 7.02
CA ARG A 305 -2.23 -5.10 6.89
C ARG A 305 -3.63 -5.70 6.68
N GLY A 306 -3.76 -6.49 5.63
CA GLY A 306 -5.00 -7.19 5.28
C GLY A 306 -6.12 -6.29 4.74
N ALA A 307 -5.88 -4.99 4.55
CA ALA A 307 -6.88 -4.11 3.97
C ALA A 307 -6.98 -4.32 2.45
N ASP A 308 -8.20 -4.16 1.93
CA ASP A 308 -8.57 -4.26 0.52
C ASP A 308 -8.76 -2.88 -0.14
N GLY A 309 -8.54 -1.80 0.62
CA GLY A 309 -8.73 -0.42 0.15
C GLY A 309 -10.16 0.12 0.32
N THR A 310 -11.07 -0.58 0.99
CA THR A 310 -12.50 -0.18 1.13
C THR A 310 -12.86 0.55 2.44
N THR A 311 -11.89 0.77 3.33
CA THR A 311 -12.19 1.15 4.72
C THR A 311 -12.32 2.66 4.99
N PHE A 312 -11.87 3.54 4.09
CA PHE A 312 -11.75 4.98 4.39
C PHE A 312 -13.10 5.63 4.76
N SER A 313 -14.18 5.25 4.09
CA SER A 313 -15.54 5.73 4.36
C SER A 313 -16.09 5.29 5.72
N ARG A 314 -15.39 4.44 6.48
CA ARG A 314 -15.70 4.07 7.88
C ARG A 314 -15.10 5.04 8.89
N CYS A 315 -14.23 5.95 8.48
CA CYS A 315 -13.66 6.96 9.36
C CYS A 315 -14.54 8.22 9.43
N ASP A 316 -14.22 9.11 10.37
CA ASP A 316 -14.79 10.46 10.47
C ASP A 316 -14.27 11.33 9.31
N ALA A 317 -15.17 11.61 8.36
CA ALA A 317 -14.84 12.35 7.14
C ALA A 317 -14.36 13.78 7.44
N SER A 318 -14.93 14.42 8.45
CA SER A 318 -14.59 15.79 8.85
C SER A 318 -13.18 15.86 9.44
N GLN A 319 -12.79 14.86 10.23
CA GLN A 319 -11.43 14.74 10.76
C GLN A 319 -10.40 14.54 9.64
N ILE A 320 -10.65 13.59 8.73
CA ILE A 320 -9.75 13.33 7.60
C ILE A 320 -9.62 14.59 6.73
N SER A 321 -10.73 15.25 6.42
CA SER A 321 -10.72 16.44 5.56
C SER A 321 -9.97 17.61 6.18
N ARG A 322 -10.25 17.96 7.45
CA ARG A 322 -9.51 19.01 8.18
C ARG A 322 -8.01 18.73 8.18
N PHE A 323 -7.65 17.47 8.40
CA PHE A 323 -6.25 17.07 8.45
C PHE A 323 -5.58 17.17 7.07
N MET A 324 -6.16 16.59 6.02
CA MET A 324 -5.56 16.55 4.68
C MET A 324 -5.38 17.95 4.09
N GLN A 325 -6.34 18.85 4.34
CA GLN A 325 -6.26 20.24 3.94
C GLN A 325 -5.19 21.00 4.74
N ARG A 326 -5.15 20.84 6.07
CA ARG A 326 -4.15 21.49 6.93
C ARG A 326 -2.72 21.10 6.57
N GLU A 327 -2.48 19.84 6.21
CA GLU A 327 -1.16 19.33 5.86
C GLU A 327 -0.77 19.53 4.38
N ASN A 328 -1.58 20.23 3.59
CA ASN A 328 -1.36 20.49 2.15
C ASN A 328 -1.06 19.19 1.38
N THR A 329 -2.02 18.27 1.40
CA THR A 329 -1.91 16.99 0.68
C THR A 329 -1.86 17.22 -0.83
N GLY A 330 -0.71 16.98 -1.43
CA GLY A 330 -0.46 17.17 -2.87
C GLY A 330 -0.61 15.91 -3.71
N LEU A 331 -0.56 14.73 -3.09
CA LEU A 331 -0.77 13.44 -3.77
C LEU A 331 -1.26 12.39 -2.77
N ILE A 332 -2.18 11.55 -3.21
CA ILE A 332 -2.58 10.34 -2.49
C ILE A 332 -2.23 9.14 -3.38
N ILE A 333 -1.43 8.22 -2.85
CA ILE A 333 -1.11 6.94 -3.46
C ILE A 333 -1.91 5.87 -2.72
N MET A 334 -2.69 5.09 -3.45
CA MET A 334 -3.48 3.96 -2.94
C MET A 334 -2.98 2.68 -3.57
N GLN A 335 -2.38 1.77 -2.79
CA GLN A 335 -1.86 0.49 -3.27
C GLN A 335 -2.61 -0.68 -2.65
N PHE A 336 -3.61 -1.20 -3.38
CA PHE A 336 -4.54 -2.20 -2.89
C PHE A 336 -4.98 -3.17 -3.98
N GLY A 337 -5.72 -4.20 -3.58
CA GLY A 337 -6.37 -5.16 -4.45
C GLY A 337 -5.96 -6.60 -4.16
N GLY A 338 -4.72 -6.83 -3.71
CA GLY A 338 -4.20 -8.17 -3.44
C GLY A 338 -5.06 -8.93 -2.43
N ASN A 339 -5.44 -8.29 -1.31
CA ASN A 339 -6.27 -8.90 -0.28
C ASN A 339 -7.72 -9.16 -0.67
N ALA A 340 -8.22 -8.55 -1.75
CA ALA A 340 -9.58 -8.84 -2.24
C ALA A 340 -9.62 -10.17 -3.01
N LEU A 341 -8.54 -10.52 -3.72
CA LEU A 341 -8.48 -11.64 -4.66
C LEU A 341 -8.96 -12.98 -4.08
N PRO A 342 -8.51 -13.42 -2.87
CA PRO A 342 -8.91 -14.72 -2.32
C PRO A 342 -10.42 -14.84 -2.03
N TYR A 343 -11.13 -13.71 -1.96
CA TYR A 343 -12.56 -13.64 -1.64
C TYR A 343 -13.43 -13.38 -2.87
N LEU A 344 -12.84 -13.20 -4.05
CA LEU A 344 -13.59 -13.03 -5.30
C LEU A 344 -14.15 -14.38 -5.76
N ARG A 345 -15.41 -14.37 -6.20
CA ARG A 345 -16.11 -15.58 -6.66
C ARG A 345 -16.13 -15.73 -8.18
N ASP A 346 -16.23 -14.60 -8.88
CA ASP A 346 -16.39 -14.51 -10.34
C ASP A 346 -16.05 -13.08 -10.80
N SER A 347 -16.06 -12.86 -12.11
CA SER A 347 -15.76 -11.57 -12.75
C SER A 347 -16.76 -10.46 -12.39
N GLU A 348 -18.03 -10.80 -12.10
CA GLU A 348 -19.02 -9.82 -11.66
C GLU A 348 -18.70 -9.29 -10.26
N HIS A 349 -18.31 -10.18 -9.34
CA HIS A 349 -17.84 -9.80 -8.00
C HIS A 349 -16.55 -9.00 -8.06
N ALA A 350 -15.62 -9.33 -8.96
CA ALA A 350 -14.44 -8.52 -9.23
C ALA A 350 -14.82 -7.09 -9.65
N GLY A 351 -15.77 -6.94 -10.58
CA GLY A 351 -16.30 -5.63 -10.99
C GLY A 351 -16.88 -4.83 -9.82
N LYS A 352 -17.72 -5.44 -8.99
CA LYS A 352 -18.32 -4.79 -7.80
C LYS A 352 -17.26 -4.39 -6.77
N ALA A 353 -16.25 -5.22 -6.53
CA ALA A 353 -15.15 -4.91 -5.63
C ALA A 353 -14.33 -3.70 -6.15
N ALA A 354 -14.06 -3.65 -7.45
CA ALA A 354 -13.36 -2.52 -8.08
C ALA A 354 -14.16 -1.22 -7.99
N GLN A 355 -15.49 -1.27 -8.19
CA GLN A 355 -16.37 -0.12 -7.98
C GLN A 355 -16.33 0.38 -6.54
N ASN A 356 -16.35 -0.52 -5.54
CA ASN A 356 -16.28 -0.14 -4.13
C ASN A 356 -14.97 0.62 -3.82
N ILE A 357 -13.85 0.17 -4.38
CA ILE A 357 -12.55 0.84 -4.27
C ILE A 357 -12.56 2.20 -4.98
N ALA A 358 -13.13 2.30 -6.18
CA ALA A 358 -13.26 3.57 -6.90
C ALA A 358 -14.08 4.62 -6.12
N ARG A 359 -15.09 4.20 -5.36
CA ARG A 359 -15.81 5.11 -4.45
C ARG A 359 -14.92 5.65 -3.33
N GLN A 360 -13.96 4.86 -2.84
CA GLN A 360 -12.98 5.35 -1.86
C GLN A 360 -11.99 6.34 -2.47
N VAL A 361 -11.58 6.13 -3.72
CA VAL A 361 -10.79 7.11 -4.49
C VAL A 361 -11.53 8.45 -4.54
N GLN A 362 -12.79 8.46 -4.99
CA GLN A 362 -13.59 9.69 -5.03
C GLN A 362 -13.78 10.32 -3.65
N PHE A 363 -14.00 9.49 -2.62
CA PHE A 363 -14.13 9.95 -1.25
C PHE A 363 -12.88 10.69 -0.78
N LEU A 364 -11.69 10.12 -0.94
CA LEU A 364 -10.43 10.76 -0.54
C LEU A 364 -10.11 12.00 -1.37
N LYS A 365 -10.38 12.00 -2.68
CA LYS A 365 -10.27 13.22 -3.52
C LYS A 365 -11.12 14.35 -2.96
N LYS A 366 -12.39 14.07 -2.65
CA LYS A 366 -13.29 15.07 -2.07
C LYS A 366 -12.77 15.63 -0.75
N LEU A 367 -12.32 14.76 0.17
CA LEU A 367 -11.89 15.21 1.50
C LEU A 367 -10.58 15.99 1.47
N SER A 368 -9.67 15.67 0.55
CA SER A 368 -8.36 16.32 0.42
C SER A 368 -8.38 17.66 -0.31
N GLY A 369 -9.54 18.10 -0.83
CA GLY A 369 -9.59 19.30 -1.68
C GLY A 369 -9.16 19.01 -3.12
N ASN A 370 -9.51 17.83 -3.63
CA ASN A 370 -9.18 17.31 -4.96
C ASN A 370 -7.68 17.05 -5.21
N ALA A 371 -6.96 16.57 -4.19
CA ALA A 371 -5.60 16.10 -4.41
C ALA A 371 -5.59 15.00 -5.50
N PRO A 372 -4.61 15.01 -6.42
CA PRO A 372 -4.38 13.92 -7.35
C PRO A 372 -4.30 12.56 -6.64
N VAL A 373 -4.82 11.53 -7.30
CA VAL A 373 -4.72 10.14 -6.82
C VAL A 373 -4.00 9.30 -7.83
N LEU A 374 -2.98 8.58 -7.35
CA LEU A 374 -2.37 7.45 -8.03
C LEU A 374 -2.88 6.17 -7.35
N PHE A 375 -3.51 5.29 -8.10
CA PHE A 375 -3.87 3.96 -7.65
C PHE A 375 -2.90 2.94 -8.23
N ILE A 376 -2.29 2.14 -7.36
CA ILE A 376 -1.40 1.03 -7.73
C ILE A 376 -2.23 -0.24 -7.58
N GLY A 377 -2.46 -0.93 -8.69
CA GLY A 377 -3.20 -2.19 -8.72
C GLY A 377 -2.50 -3.34 -7.99
N PRO A 378 -3.17 -4.50 -7.86
CA PRO A 378 -2.56 -5.68 -7.27
C PRO A 378 -1.32 -6.13 -8.06
N SER A 379 -0.34 -6.66 -7.34
CA SER A 379 0.74 -7.43 -7.93
C SER A 379 0.20 -8.72 -8.58
N ASP A 380 1.04 -9.41 -9.35
CA ASP A 380 0.77 -10.82 -9.60
C ASP A 380 0.68 -11.59 -8.27
N MET A 381 -0.15 -12.63 -8.25
CA MET A 381 -0.35 -13.54 -7.12
C MET A 381 -0.56 -14.92 -7.70
N ALA A 382 0.29 -15.89 -7.33
CA ALA A 382 0.16 -17.24 -7.84
C ALA A 382 -0.52 -18.16 -6.83
N ILE A 383 -1.41 -19.00 -7.32
CA ILE A 383 -2.03 -20.09 -6.57
C ILE A 383 -1.56 -21.44 -7.12
N LYS A 384 -1.55 -22.46 -6.28
CA LYS A 384 -1.24 -23.82 -6.71
C LYS A 384 -2.48 -24.45 -7.35
N VAL A 385 -2.40 -24.73 -8.65
CA VAL A 385 -3.42 -25.49 -9.39
C VAL A 385 -2.77 -26.78 -9.87
N LYS A 386 -3.25 -27.93 -9.40
CA LYS A 386 -2.57 -29.23 -9.54
C LYS A 386 -1.11 -29.13 -9.02
N ASP A 387 -0.13 -29.34 -9.89
CA ASP A 387 1.30 -29.32 -9.57
C ASP A 387 2.03 -28.04 -10.02
N GLN A 388 1.30 -27.05 -10.52
CA GLN A 388 1.87 -25.79 -11.02
C GLN A 388 1.36 -24.58 -10.24
N PHE A 389 2.25 -23.61 -10.04
CA PHE A 389 1.85 -22.27 -9.61
C PHE A 389 1.47 -21.47 -10.84
N VAL A 390 0.26 -20.91 -10.82
CA VAL A 390 -0.29 -20.09 -11.90
C VAL A 390 -0.89 -18.83 -11.30
N THR A 391 -0.93 -17.74 -12.05
CA THR A 391 -1.63 -16.51 -11.64
C THR A 391 -3.06 -16.82 -11.20
N HIS A 392 -3.51 -16.13 -10.15
CA HIS A 392 -4.87 -16.25 -9.64
C HIS A 392 -5.89 -16.01 -10.78
N PRO A 393 -6.84 -16.95 -11.03
CA PRO A 393 -7.69 -16.91 -12.23
C PRO A 393 -8.51 -15.63 -12.41
N LEU A 394 -8.90 -14.98 -11.30
CA LEU A 394 -9.67 -13.74 -11.32
C LEU A 394 -8.82 -12.46 -11.29
N LEU A 395 -7.48 -12.58 -11.28
CA LEU A 395 -6.61 -11.41 -11.18
C LEU A 395 -6.76 -10.49 -12.39
N SER A 396 -6.75 -11.03 -13.60
CA SER A 396 -6.85 -10.20 -14.81
C SER A 396 -8.20 -9.50 -14.94
N ASP A 397 -9.30 -10.19 -14.65
CA ASP A 397 -10.64 -9.57 -14.63
C ASP A 397 -10.75 -8.47 -13.57
N PHE A 398 -10.19 -8.70 -12.39
CA PHE A 398 -10.19 -7.72 -11.31
C PHE A 398 -9.29 -6.53 -11.60
N ARG A 399 -8.10 -6.76 -12.16
CA ARG A 399 -7.19 -5.72 -12.64
C ARG A 399 -7.84 -4.85 -13.71
N ASP A 400 -8.46 -5.46 -14.71
CA ASP A 400 -9.09 -4.72 -15.82
C ASP A 400 -10.28 -3.90 -15.29
N SER A 401 -11.05 -4.45 -14.34
CA SER A 401 -12.11 -3.72 -13.62
C SER A 401 -11.57 -2.55 -12.78
N LEU A 402 -10.46 -2.74 -12.06
CA LEU A 402 -9.83 -1.67 -11.28
C LEU A 402 -9.36 -0.54 -12.18
N LEU A 403 -8.63 -0.86 -13.25
CA LEU A 403 -8.19 0.12 -14.24
C LEU A 403 -9.38 0.94 -14.75
N HIS A 404 -10.47 0.28 -15.17
CA HIS A 404 -11.66 0.95 -15.66
C HIS A 404 -12.30 1.89 -14.62
N TYR A 405 -12.70 1.36 -13.45
CA TYR A 405 -13.46 2.16 -12.48
C TYR A 405 -12.63 3.23 -11.78
N VAL A 406 -11.34 2.97 -11.52
CA VAL A 406 -10.46 3.96 -10.87
C VAL A 406 -10.12 5.10 -11.83
N THR A 407 -9.90 4.82 -13.11
CA THR A 407 -9.65 5.89 -14.08
C THR A 407 -10.91 6.71 -14.37
N LEU A 408 -12.10 6.09 -14.38
CA LEU A 408 -13.39 6.80 -14.38
C LEU A 408 -13.59 7.68 -13.15
N ALA A 409 -13.07 7.28 -11.98
CA ALA A 409 -13.02 8.11 -10.78
C ALA A 409 -12.00 9.27 -10.87
N GLY A 410 -11.31 9.42 -12.01
CA GLY A 410 -10.36 10.49 -12.29
C GLY A 410 -9.01 10.31 -11.59
N ALA A 411 -8.61 9.08 -11.29
CA ALA A 411 -7.27 8.76 -10.80
C ALA A 411 -6.39 8.19 -11.91
N ALA A 412 -5.07 8.30 -11.74
CA ALA A 412 -4.13 7.53 -12.55
C ALA A 412 -4.03 6.11 -11.99
N TYR A 413 -3.95 5.12 -12.87
CA TYR A 413 -3.81 3.70 -12.53
C TYR A 413 -2.43 3.18 -12.96
N TYR A 414 -1.61 2.79 -12.00
CA TYR A 414 -0.36 2.08 -12.23
C TYR A 414 -0.59 0.57 -12.14
N ASP A 415 -0.38 -0.10 -13.25
CA ASP A 415 -0.56 -1.53 -13.41
C ASP A 415 0.68 -2.28 -12.90
N LEU A 416 0.66 -2.63 -11.62
CA LEU A 416 1.77 -3.36 -10.98
C LEU A 416 1.95 -4.76 -11.60
N LEU A 417 0.88 -5.43 -12.02
CA LEU A 417 0.95 -6.72 -12.71
C LEU A 417 1.76 -6.60 -14.01
N GLU A 418 1.42 -5.64 -14.89
CA GLU A 418 2.19 -5.41 -16.12
C GLU A 418 3.61 -4.93 -15.82
N ALA A 419 3.78 -4.09 -14.79
CA ALA A 419 5.09 -3.65 -14.35
C ALA A 419 5.97 -4.79 -13.84
N MET A 420 5.41 -5.89 -13.33
CA MET A 420 6.16 -7.07 -12.92
C MET A 420 6.58 -7.95 -14.09
N GLY A 421 5.79 -7.97 -15.17
CA GLY A 421 5.96 -8.84 -16.34
C GLY A 421 4.67 -9.47 -16.86
N GLY A 422 3.53 -9.20 -16.22
CA GLY A 422 2.23 -9.80 -16.56
C GLY A 422 1.95 -11.09 -15.78
N GLU A 423 0.98 -11.87 -16.27
CA GLU A 423 0.62 -13.17 -15.67
C GLU A 423 1.82 -14.12 -15.64
N GLY A 424 2.00 -14.82 -14.51
CA GLY A 424 3.10 -15.74 -14.25
C GLY A 424 4.35 -15.07 -13.68
N SER A 425 4.43 -13.73 -13.70
CA SER A 425 5.59 -12.99 -13.21
C SER A 425 5.88 -13.25 -11.74
N MET A 426 4.89 -13.55 -10.90
CA MET A 426 5.13 -13.91 -9.49
C MET A 426 5.97 -15.18 -9.36
N VAL A 427 5.70 -16.20 -10.19
CA VAL A 427 6.48 -17.44 -10.20
C VAL A 427 7.91 -17.16 -10.64
N GLU A 428 8.09 -16.33 -11.67
CA GLU A 428 9.42 -15.90 -12.12
C GLU A 428 10.17 -15.12 -11.03
N TRP A 429 9.48 -14.24 -10.31
CA TRP A 429 10.05 -13.45 -9.23
C TRP A 429 10.47 -14.31 -8.03
N VAL A 430 9.76 -15.40 -7.73
CA VAL A 430 10.18 -16.39 -6.72
C VAL A 430 11.43 -17.15 -7.16
N GLN A 431 11.53 -17.47 -8.46
CA GLN A 431 12.64 -18.26 -9.02
C GLN A 431 13.88 -17.43 -9.38
N ALA A 432 13.76 -16.10 -9.39
CA ALA A 432 14.84 -15.16 -9.67
C ALA A 432 16.02 -15.35 -8.70
N LYS A 433 17.21 -14.91 -9.14
CA LYS A 433 18.45 -14.94 -8.34
C LYS A 433 19.09 -13.55 -8.30
N PRO A 434 19.05 -12.83 -7.16
CA PRO A 434 18.36 -13.20 -5.91
C PRO A 434 16.83 -13.22 -6.07
N PRO A 435 16.09 -13.94 -5.19
CA PRO A 435 14.63 -13.97 -5.24
C PRO A 435 14.02 -12.58 -5.04
N LEU A 436 13.04 -12.23 -5.87
CA LEU A 436 12.29 -10.98 -5.82
C LEU A 436 10.96 -11.15 -5.07
N ALA A 437 10.43 -12.36 -4.99
CA ALA A 437 9.26 -12.70 -4.19
C ALA A 437 9.52 -13.86 -3.22
N THR A 438 8.73 -13.92 -2.15
CA THR A 438 8.78 -15.01 -1.16
C THR A 438 8.05 -16.25 -1.66
N THR A 439 8.38 -17.40 -1.09
CA THR A 439 7.82 -18.71 -1.48
C THR A 439 6.34 -18.89 -1.12
N ASP A 440 5.69 -17.86 -0.60
CA ASP A 440 4.23 -17.79 -0.48
C ASP A 440 3.55 -17.35 -1.79
N TYR A 441 4.34 -16.96 -2.81
CA TYR A 441 3.88 -16.49 -4.11
C TYR A 441 2.91 -15.30 -4.04
N ILE A 442 3.07 -14.46 -3.01
CA ILE A 442 2.26 -13.26 -2.77
C ILE A 442 3.17 -12.06 -2.47
N HIS A 443 4.08 -12.19 -1.50
CA HIS A 443 4.83 -11.04 -0.98
C HIS A 443 6.18 -10.85 -1.66
N PHE A 444 6.62 -9.60 -1.78
CA PHE A 444 7.96 -9.29 -2.28
C PHE A 444 9.04 -9.51 -1.22
N THR A 445 10.23 -9.95 -1.63
CA THR A 445 11.46 -9.80 -0.83
C THR A 445 11.88 -8.32 -0.76
N PRO A 446 12.86 -7.94 0.07
CA PRO A 446 13.43 -6.58 0.01
C PRO A 446 13.94 -6.20 -1.38
N ALA A 447 14.52 -7.14 -2.13
CA ALA A 447 15.00 -6.89 -3.50
C ALA A 447 13.84 -6.67 -4.49
N GLY A 448 12.77 -7.46 -4.41
CA GLY A 448 11.60 -7.25 -5.27
C GLY A 448 10.83 -5.97 -4.94
N ALA A 449 10.69 -5.63 -3.65
CA ALA A 449 10.09 -4.36 -3.25
C ALA A 449 10.90 -3.16 -3.76
N ARG A 450 12.24 -3.26 -3.73
CA ARG A 450 13.14 -2.25 -4.32
C ARG A 450 12.93 -2.11 -5.82
N LEU A 451 12.90 -3.23 -6.57
CA LEU A 451 12.68 -3.22 -8.02
C LEU A 451 11.29 -2.66 -8.39
N ALA A 452 10.24 -3.03 -7.65
CA ALA A 452 8.89 -2.51 -7.86
C ALA A 452 8.84 -0.99 -7.65
N ALA A 453 9.53 -0.48 -6.62
CA ALA A 453 9.63 0.95 -6.35
C ALA A 453 10.43 1.71 -7.43
N GLU A 454 11.51 1.11 -7.95
CA GLU A 454 12.30 1.66 -9.06
C GLU A 454 11.45 1.83 -10.32
N ARG A 455 10.76 0.76 -10.74
CA ARG A 455 9.87 0.79 -11.92
C ARG A 455 8.74 1.82 -11.76
N LEU A 456 8.16 1.90 -10.57
CA LEU A 456 7.12 2.88 -10.25
C LEU A 456 7.66 4.32 -10.38
N PHE A 457 8.82 4.59 -9.77
CA PHE A 457 9.45 5.89 -9.83
C PHE A 457 9.77 6.30 -11.27
N GLU A 458 10.39 5.40 -12.05
CA GLU A 458 10.74 5.64 -13.45
C GLU A 458 9.53 6.00 -14.31
N GLU A 459 8.42 5.26 -14.17
CA GLU A 459 7.22 5.53 -14.96
C GLU A 459 6.55 6.85 -14.56
N LEU A 460 6.55 7.20 -13.27
CA LEU A 460 6.03 8.50 -12.80
C LEU A 460 6.90 9.68 -13.26
N GLU A 461 8.21 9.53 -13.26
CA GLU A 461 9.14 10.56 -13.76
C GLU A 461 9.02 10.73 -15.27
N LYS A 462 8.80 9.64 -16.01
CA LYS A 462 8.53 9.66 -17.45
C LYS A 462 7.22 10.38 -17.77
N ASP A 463 6.14 10.10 -17.04
CA ASP A 463 4.85 10.79 -17.19
C ASP A 463 4.98 12.29 -16.89
N LYS A 464 5.67 12.63 -15.78
CA LYS A 464 6.00 14.02 -15.43
C LYS A 464 6.76 14.72 -16.54
N LYS A 465 7.82 14.11 -17.08
CA LYS A 465 8.62 14.69 -18.16
C LYS A 465 7.77 14.92 -19.41
N ALA A 466 6.95 13.95 -19.79
CA ALA A 466 6.06 14.07 -20.95
C ALA A 466 5.00 15.16 -20.79
N TYR A 467 4.46 15.34 -19.58
CA TYR A 467 3.54 16.43 -19.28
C TYR A 467 4.24 17.80 -19.36
N LEU A 468 5.38 17.95 -18.68
CA LEU A 468 6.12 19.21 -18.60
C LEU A 468 6.70 19.64 -19.96
N SER A 469 7.14 18.73 -20.82
CA SER A 469 7.66 19.09 -22.15
C SER A 469 6.56 19.68 -23.06
N LYS A 470 5.34 19.15 -22.96
CA LYS A 470 4.19 19.62 -23.74
C LYS A 470 3.60 20.94 -23.22
N HIS A 471 3.55 21.14 -21.91
CA HIS A 471 2.81 22.25 -21.30
C HIS A 471 3.72 23.33 -20.67
N HIS A 472 5.00 23.03 -20.46
CA HIS A 472 6.00 23.92 -19.84
C HIS A 472 7.40 23.81 -20.48
N PRO A 473 7.55 24.01 -21.81
CA PRO A 473 8.79 23.74 -22.55
C PRO A 473 10.01 24.59 -22.13
N ALA A 474 9.80 25.74 -21.48
CA ALA A 474 10.88 26.57 -20.95
C ALA A 474 11.64 25.94 -19.76
N HIS A 475 11.01 24.98 -19.06
CA HIS A 475 11.56 24.35 -17.85
C HIS A 475 12.53 23.20 -18.15
N GLU A 476 12.30 22.47 -19.25
CA GLU A 476 13.10 21.29 -19.63
C GLU A 476 14.55 21.67 -19.95
N LYS A 477 14.76 22.82 -20.61
CA LYS A 477 16.10 23.38 -20.90
C LYS A 477 16.94 23.68 -19.65
N ASN A 478 16.29 23.91 -18.50
CA ASN A 478 16.99 24.17 -17.24
C ASN A 478 17.30 22.89 -16.48
N GLN A 479 16.44 21.86 -16.52
CA GLN A 479 16.70 20.57 -15.85
C GLN A 479 17.79 19.74 -16.52
N GLU A 480 17.90 19.76 -17.86
CA GLU A 480 19.00 19.08 -18.57
C GLU A 480 20.37 19.66 -18.20
N LYS A 481 20.45 20.97 -17.91
CA LYS A 481 21.68 21.61 -17.42
C LYS A 481 22.03 21.18 -15.99
N THR A 482 21.03 21.06 -15.10
CA THR A 482 21.26 20.69 -13.69
C THR A 482 21.61 19.22 -13.52
N GLN A 483 21.02 18.32 -14.32
CA GLN A 483 21.36 16.89 -14.31
C GLN A 483 22.78 16.63 -14.85
N ALA A 484 23.26 17.41 -15.84
CA ALA A 484 24.64 17.32 -16.33
C ALA A 484 25.69 17.77 -15.28
N THR A 485 25.29 18.56 -14.28
CA THR A 485 26.17 19.04 -13.20
C THR A 485 26.09 18.23 -11.90
N ALA A 486 25.14 17.28 -11.78
CA ALA A 486 24.89 16.50 -10.58
C ALA A 486 25.43 15.06 -10.63
N SER A 487 26.16 14.69 -11.70
CA SER A 487 26.91 13.44 -11.80
C SER A 487 28.37 13.66 -11.38
N PRO A 488 28.88 12.86 -10.43
CA PRO A 488 30.06 12.05 -10.63
C PRO A 488 29.70 10.78 -11.40
#